data_AF-A0A4Y2T6P0-F1
#
_entry.id   AF-A0A4Y2T6P0-F1
#
_cell.length_a   1.000
_cell.length_b   1.000
_cell.length_c   1.000
_cell.angle_alpha   90.00
_cell.angle_beta   90.00
_cell.angle_gamma   90.00
#
_symmetry.space_group_name_H-M   'P 1'
#
loop_
_entity.id
_entity.type
_entity.pdbx_description
1 polymer ?
#
loop_
_entity_poly.entity_id
_entity_poly.type
_entity_poly.pdbx_seq_one_letter_code
_entity_poly.pdbx_strand_id
1 'polypeptide(L)'
;MECSVEHLEADNYSSWRTDMKVLLMERNCWRIVTGTETKPEDENYKELRDFNSRKDKAYSTIYLNVSKAYRCVIDDIEDPVAAWKRLEEHLRSN
;
A
#
# COMPACT_ATOMS: atom_id res chain seq x y z
N MET A 1 15.59 -11.37 7.99
CA MET A 1 14.44 -12.16 7.53
C MET A 1 13.63 -11.26 6.64
N GLU A 2 13.42 -11.62 5.38
CA GLU A 2 12.36 -10.99 4.60
C GLU A 2 11.04 -11.41 5.26
N CYS A 3 10.29 -10.46 5.83
CA CYS A 3 8.92 -10.72 6.24
C CYS A 3 8.13 -10.99 4.96
N SER A 4 7.94 -12.26 4.61
CA SER A 4 7.15 -12.66 3.46
C SER A 4 5.68 -12.61 3.84
N VAL A 5 4.96 -11.68 3.25
CA VAL A 5 3.49 -11.68 3.27
C VAL A 5 3.05 -12.62 2.15
N GLU A 6 2.02 -13.44 2.41
CA GLU A 6 1.39 -14.22 1.34
C GLU A 6 0.85 -13.27 0.27
N HIS A 7 0.81 -13.65 -1.00
CA HIS A 7 0.24 -12.76 -2.01
C HIS A 7 -1.28 -12.67 -1.83
N LEU A 8 -1.85 -11.50 -2.13
CA LEU A 8 -3.29 -11.33 -2.08
C LEU A 8 -4.00 -12.17 -3.14
N GLU A 9 -4.95 -13.00 -2.69
CA GLU A 9 -5.84 -13.83 -3.51
C GLU A 9 -7.31 -13.60 -3.09
N ALA A 10 -8.24 -14.32 -3.72
CA ALA A 10 -9.69 -14.13 -3.54
C ALA A 10 -10.17 -14.35 -2.10
N ASP A 11 -9.57 -15.32 -1.41
CA ASP A 11 -10.07 -15.90 -0.15
C ASP A 11 -9.23 -15.54 1.07
N ASN A 12 -8.07 -14.88 0.88
CA ASN A 12 -7.12 -14.59 1.95
C ASN A 12 -7.06 -13.12 2.37
N TYR A 13 -7.94 -12.26 1.84
CA TYR A 13 -7.89 -10.81 2.06
C TYR A 13 -7.79 -10.41 3.53
N SER A 14 -8.55 -11.05 4.44
CA SER A 14 -8.53 -10.71 5.87
C SER A 14 -7.15 -10.94 6.52
N SER A 15 -6.52 -12.08 6.20
CA SER A 15 -5.18 -12.42 6.70
C SER A 15 -4.13 -11.54 6.02
N TRP A 16 -4.17 -11.44 4.70
CA TRP A 16 -3.29 -10.58 3.90
C TRP A 16 -3.29 -9.14 4.42
N ARG A 17 -4.47 -8.57 4.67
CA ARG A 17 -4.62 -7.20 5.16
C ARG A 17 -3.88 -6.98 6.48
N THR A 18 -3.89 -7.97 7.37
CA THR A 18 -3.24 -7.89 8.68
C THR A 18 -1.73 -7.96 8.55
N ASP A 19 -1.22 -8.94 7.80
CA ASP A 19 0.22 -9.11 7.58
C ASP A 19 0.80 -7.95 6.78
N MET A 20 0.06 -7.49 5.79
CA MET A 20 0.45 -6.38 4.95
C MET A 20 0.48 -5.05 5.72
N LYS A 21 -0.46 -4.85 6.64
CA LYS A 21 -0.41 -3.71 7.58
C LYS A 21 0.88 -3.75 8.40
N VAL A 22 1.26 -4.91 8.93
CA VAL A 22 2.50 -5.05 9.73
C VAL A 22 3.74 -4.76 8.86
N LEU A 23 3.79 -5.27 7.63
CA LEU A 23 4.87 -4.97 6.69
C LEU A 23 4.96 -3.47 6.36
N LEU A 24 3.83 -2.81 6.14
CA LEU A 24 3.79 -1.36 5.90
C LEU A 24 4.19 -0.56 7.14
N MET A 25 3.92 -1.04 8.35
CA MET A 25 4.40 -0.42 9.59
C MET A 25 5.92 -0.55 9.73
N GLU A 26 6.49 -1.73 9.48
CA GLU A 26 7.95 -1.97 9.44
C GLU A 26 8.65 -1.04 8.44
N ARG A 27 8.00 -0.78 7.30
CA ARG A 27 8.51 0.13 6.25
C ARG A 27 8.23 1.61 6.50
N ASN A 28 7.59 1.97 7.61
CA ASN A 28 7.13 3.33 7.93
C ASN A 28 6.23 3.94 6.84
N CYS A 29 5.39 3.11 6.21
CA CYS A 29 4.50 3.48 5.10
C CYS A 29 3.01 3.39 5.48
N TRP A 30 2.67 2.76 6.62
CA TRP A 30 1.26 2.57 7.01
C TRP A 30 0.48 3.89 7.15
N ARG A 31 1.13 4.95 7.64
CA ARG A 31 0.50 6.27 7.79
C ARG A 31 0.18 6.91 6.44
N ILE A 32 1.03 6.67 5.42
CA ILE A 32 0.77 7.06 4.04
C ILE A 32 -0.46 6.33 3.51
N VAL A 33 -0.52 5.00 3.63
CA VAL A 33 -1.63 4.17 3.11
C VAL A 33 -2.97 4.50 3.76
N THR A 34 -2.96 4.89 5.03
CA THR A 34 -4.16 5.32 5.75
C THR A 34 -4.53 6.79 5.51
N GLY A 35 -3.70 7.55 4.79
CA GLY A 35 -3.89 8.99 4.59
C GLY A 35 -3.75 9.82 5.88
N THR A 36 -3.12 9.26 6.93
CA THR A 36 -2.93 9.94 8.23
C THR A 36 -1.63 10.74 8.28
N GLU A 37 -0.74 10.56 7.32
CA GLU A 37 0.44 11.40 7.13
C GLU A 37 0.09 12.57 6.21
N THR A 38 0.22 13.79 6.74
CA THR A 38 -0.03 15.01 5.98
C THR A 38 1.10 15.25 4.99
N LYS A 39 0.75 15.61 3.74
CA LYS A 39 1.73 16.08 2.76
C LYS A 39 2.41 17.34 3.31
N PRO A 40 3.75 17.37 3.40
CA PRO A 40 4.48 18.56 3.82
C PRO A 40 4.32 19.70 2.80
N GLU A 41 4.55 20.93 3.23
CA GLU A 41 4.56 22.11 2.37
C GLU A 41 5.67 22.02 1.33
N ASP A 42 5.40 22.50 0.11
CA ASP A 42 6.32 22.33 -1.02
C ASP A 42 7.65 23.11 -0.83
N GLU A 43 7.68 24.09 0.08
CA GLU A 43 8.89 24.84 0.45
C GLU A 43 9.89 23.98 1.25
N ASN A 44 9.42 22.89 1.90
CA ASN A 44 10.28 21.95 2.61
C ASN A 44 10.67 20.77 1.70
N TYR A 45 11.55 21.04 0.74
CA TYR A 45 12.00 20.08 -0.28
C TYR A 45 12.46 18.73 0.28
N LYS A 46 13.12 18.71 1.45
CA LYS A 46 13.61 17.47 2.06
C LYS A 46 12.44 16.63 2.54
N GLU A 47 11.51 17.21 3.28
CA GLU A 47 10.34 16.49 3.77
C GLU A 47 9.42 16.04 2.64
N LEU A 48 9.24 16.87 1.61
CA LEU A 48 8.47 16.51 0.42
C LEU A 48 9.09 15.32 -0.32
N ARG A 49 10.42 15.33 -0.51
CA ARG A 49 11.15 14.21 -1.11
C ARG A 49 11.01 12.94 -0.28
N ASP A 50 11.14 13.04 1.04
CA ASP A 50 11.04 11.90 1.94
C ASP A 50 9.60 11.35 1.98
N PHE A 51 8.60 12.21 1.93
CA PHE A 51 7.19 11.85 1.82
C PHE A 51 6.89 11.12 0.51
N ASN A 52 7.31 11.67 -0.63
CA ASN A 52 7.11 11.03 -1.94
C ASN A 52 7.82 9.68 -2.02
N SER A 53 9.04 9.57 -1.49
CA SER A 53 9.76 8.29 -1.39
C SER A 53 8.99 7.25 -0.56
N ARG A 54 8.38 7.65 0.57
CA ARG A 54 7.50 6.76 1.33
C ARG A 54 6.22 6.41 0.56
N LYS A 55 5.67 7.32 -0.22
CA LYS A 55 4.50 7.08 -1.09
C LYS A 55 4.79 6.03 -2.15
N ASP A 56 5.89 6.18 -2.87
CA ASP A 56 6.30 5.23 -3.92
C ASP A 56 6.64 3.86 -3.32
N LYS A 57 7.30 3.84 -2.15
CA LYS A 57 7.58 2.62 -1.39
C LYS A 57 6.30 1.93 -0.91
N ALA A 58 5.31 2.69 -0.44
CA ALA A 58 4.02 2.17 -0.01
C ALA A 58 3.31 1.47 -1.17
N TYR A 59 3.15 2.16 -2.30
CA TYR A 59 2.51 1.62 -3.49
C TYR A 59 3.25 0.38 -4.01
N SER A 60 4.57 0.46 -4.17
CA SER A 60 5.38 -0.66 -4.65
C SER A 60 5.27 -1.88 -3.73
N THR A 61 5.26 -1.67 -2.41
CA THR A 61 5.08 -2.76 -1.44
C THR A 61 3.70 -3.41 -1.63
N ILE A 62 2.64 -2.61 -1.77
CA ILE A 62 1.27 -3.10 -2.08
C ILE A 62 1.27 -3.94 -3.36
N TYR A 63 1.68 -3.34 -4.47
CA TYR A 63 1.66 -3.98 -5.78
C TYR A 63 2.44 -5.30 -5.82
N LEU A 64 3.60 -5.35 -5.18
CA LEU A 64 4.44 -6.56 -5.16
C LEU A 64 3.86 -7.69 -4.31
N ASN A 65 3.08 -7.38 -3.26
CA ASN A 65 2.42 -8.39 -2.42
C ASN A 65 0.99 -8.73 -2.88
N VAL A 66 0.59 -8.26 -4.06
CA VAL A 66 -0.66 -8.65 -4.72
C VAL A 66 -0.35 -9.69 -5.80
N SER A 67 -1.15 -10.75 -5.89
CA SER A 67 -0.96 -11.77 -6.92
C SER A 67 -1.14 -11.16 -8.32
N LYS A 68 -0.50 -11.76 -9.32
CA LYS A 68 -0.55 -11.23 -10.69
C LYS A 68 -1.97 -11.08 -11.23
N ALA A 69 -2.91 -11.92 -10.78
CA ALA A 69 -4.30 -11.87 -11.19
C ALA A 69 -5.03 -10.61 -10.68
N TYR A 70 -4.65 -10.10 -9.50
CA TYR A 70 -5.27 -8.93 -8.88
C TYR A 70 -4.51 -7.62 -9.11
N ARG A 71 -3.31 -7.66 -9.72
CA ARG A 71 -2.55 -6.43 -10.00
C ARG A 71 -3.27 -5.47 -10.94
N CYS A 72 -4.05 -5.99 -11.90
CA CYS A 72 -4.87 -5.17 -12.80
C CYS A 72 -5.97 -4.37 -12.09
N VAL A 73 -6.25 -4.65 -10.81
CA VAL A 73 -7.21 -3.90 -10.00
C VAL A 73 -6.65 -2.52 -9.62
N ILE A 74 -5.32 -2.38 -9.59
CA ILE A 74 -4.61 -1.19 -9.09
C ILE A 74 -3.46 -0.70 -10.01
N ASP A 75 -3.28 -1.28 -11.20
CA ASP A 75 -2.15 -0.96 -12.07
C ASP A 75 -2.23 0.45 -12.69
N ASP A 76 -3.42 1.04 -12.71
CA ASP A 76 -3.71 2.42 -13.10
C ASP A 76 -3.67 3.41 -11.92
N ILE A 77 -3.36 2.95 -10.70
CA ILE A 77 -3.42 3.77 -9.48
C ILE A 77 -2.04 3.94 -8.86
N GLU A 78 -1.46 5.14 -8.97
CA GLU A 78 -0.17 5.45 -8.33
C GLU A 78 -0.30 5.93 -6.87
N ASP A 79 -1.53 6.25 -6.43
CA ASP A 79 -1.78 6.67 -5.05
C ASP A 79 -2.00 5.45 -4.14
N PRO A 80 -1.16 5.24 -3.11
CA PRO A 80 -1.25 4.06 -2.26
C PRO A 80 -2.54 4.01 -1.41
N VAL A 81 -3.16 5.15 -1.10
CA VAL A 81 -4.44 5.19 -0.36
C VAL A 81 -5.57 4.69 -1.27
N ALA A 82 -5.62 5.19 -2.50
CA ALA A 82 -6.59 4.76 -3.50
C ALA A 82 -6.40 3.29 -3.89
N ALA A 83 -5.15 2.84 -4.07
CA ALA A 83 -4.84 1.45 -4.38
C ALA A 83 -5.33 0.51 -3.28
N TRP A 84 -5.06 0.85 -2.01
CA TRP A 84 -5.54 0.07 -0.86
C TRP A 84 -7.06 -0.01 -0.81
N LYS A 85 -7.76 1.12 -0.93
CA LYS A 85 -9.23 1.17 -0.93
C LYS A 85 -9.84 0.34 -2.06
N ARG A 86 -9.30 0.45 -3.26
CA ARG A 86 -9.77 -0.31 -4.42
C ARG A 86 -9.66 -1.82 -4.20
N LEU A 87 -8.57 -2.30 -3.59
CA LEU A 87 -8.45 -3.71 -3.20
C LEU A 87 -9.49 -4.09 -2.14
N GLU A 88 -9.71 -3.26 -1.12
CA GLU A 88 -10.75 -3.52 -0.10
C GLU A 88 -12.14 -3.62 -0.74
N GLU A 89 -12.48 -2.73 -1.67
CA GLU A 89 -13.78 -2.67 -2.35
C GLU A 89 -13.99 -3.88 -3.29
N HIS A 90 -12.98 -4.22 -4.09
CA HIS A 90 -13.04 -5.32 -5.04
C HIS A 90 -13.25 -6.67 -4.33
N LEU A 91 -12.59 -6.88 -3.18
CA LEU A 91 -12.63 -8.14 -2.44
C LEU A 91 -13.75 -8.24 -1.41
N ARG A 92 -14.38 -7.11 -1.04
CA ARG A 92 -15.63 -7.12 -0.25
C ARG A 92 -16.89 -7.30 -1.11
N SER A 93 -16.78 -7.05 -2.42
CA SER A 93 -17.90 -7.15 -3.35
C SER A 93 -18.02 -8.53 -4.01
N ASN A 94 -17.00 -9.39 -3.86
CA ASN A 94 -17.01 -10.82 -4.23
C ASN A 94 -17.34 -11.68 -3.01
#